data_AF-A0A2V9M7Z7-F1
#
_entry.id   AF-A0A2V9M7Z7-F1
#
_cell.length_a   1.000
_cell.length_b   1.000
_cell.length_c   1.000
_cell.angle_alpha   90.00
_cell.angle_beta   90.00
_cell.angle_gamma   90.00
#
_symmetry.space_group_name_H-M   'P 1'
#
loop_
_entity.id
_entity.type
_entity.pdbx_description
1 polymer ?
#
loop_
_entity_poly.entity_id
_entity_poly.type
_entity_poly.pdbx_seq_one_letter_code
_entity_poly.pdbx_strand_id
1 'polypeptide(L)'
;MRNSGARISHDQADRAFYDRLSDSIHLPPRAAFKTPGDYFGTALHELAHWTGARERLNRETLNESYRFGDLNYAKEELRAELASVFLMAERGIPHNADSHAAYLGSWLQVLRDDKHEIFRAARDAHRAADLLLALELHKSLDEALSHLNESKSIAQQPICEAAQVLPSTMERDNAAHDMEL
;
A
#
# COMPACT_ATOMS: atom_id res chain seq x y z
N MET A 1 2.77 0.30 -1.52
CA MET A 1 1.57 0.07 -0.67
C MET A 1 0.25 0.49 -1.30
N ARG A 2 0.01 1.77 -1.65
CA ARG A 2 -1.27 2.19 -2.28
C ARG A 2 -1.57 1.44 -3.59
N ASN A 3 -0.54 1.20 -4.37
CA ASN A 3 -0.65 0.54 -5.67
C ASN A 3 -0.94 -0.98 -5.59
N SER A 4 -0.97 -1.56 -4.37
CA SER A 4 -1.36 -2.96 -4.20
C SER A 4 -2.86 -3.20 -4.46
N GLY A 5 -3.69 -2.15 -4.37
CA GLY A 5 -5.15 -2.29 -4.42
C GLY A 5 -5.78 -2.77 -3.10
N ALA A 6 -4.98 -3.09 -2.07
CA ALA A 6 -5.50 -3.45 -0.75
C ALA A 6 -6.21 -2.26 -0.08
N ARG A 7 -7.34 -2.52 0.59
CA ARG A 7 -8.03 -1.55 1.44
C ARG A 7 -7.28 -1.45 2.77
N ILE A 8 -6.59 -0.33 3.00
CA ILE A 8 -5.81 -0.08 4.22
C ILE A 8 -6.44 1.07 4.99
N SER A 9 -6.82 0.84 6.26
CA SER A 9 -7.28 1.87 7.19
C SER A 9 -6.33 2.00 8.38
N HIS A 10 -6.26 3.22 8.94
CA HIS A 10 -5.48 3.54 10.15
C HIS A 10 -6.44 3.77 11.32
N ASP A 11 -7.23 2.76 11.67
CA ASP A 11 -8.36 2.84 12.61
C ASP A 11 -8.13 2.09 13.94
N GLN A 12 -6.94 1.51 14.13
CA GLN A 12 -6.60 0.81 15.37
C GLN A 12 -5.81 1.70 16.34
N ALA A 13 -5.85 1.41 17.63
CA ALA A 13 -5.05 2.12 18.62
C ALA A 13 -3.62 1.56 18.69
N ASP A 14 -3.51 0.24 18.88
CA ASP A 14 -2.26 -0.44 19.25
C ASP A 14 -2.07 -1.81 18.56
N ARG A 15 -2.93 -2.16 17.60
CA ARG A 15 -2.90 -3.45 16.90
C ARG A 15 -2.88 -3.27 15.38
N ALA A 16 -2.21 -4.17 14.68
CA ALA A 16 -2.25 -4.31 13.24
C ALA A 16 -2.79 -5.70 12.88
N PHE A 17 -3.60 -5.80 11.82
CA PHE A 17 -4.06 -7.08 11.31
C PHE A 17 -4.64 -6.96 9.89
N TYR A 18 -4.57 -8.06 9.15
CA TYR A 18 -5.39 -8.34 7.98
C TYR A 18 -6.70 -9.05 8.38
N ASP A 19 -7.84 -8.43 8.09
CA ASP A 19 -9.17 -9.04 8.21
C ASP A 19 -9.55 -9.78 6.93
N ARG A 20 -9.58 -11.11 7.03
CA ARG A 20 -9.93 -12.03 5.94
C ARG A 20 -11.40 -11.93 5.52
N LEU A 21 -12.31 -11.55 6.40
CA LEU A 21 -13.74 -11.50 6.11
C LEU A 21 -14.09 -10.26 5.28
N SER A 22 -13.54 -9.11 5.65
CA SER A 22 -13.77 -7.84 4.96
C SER A 22 -12.73 -7.53 3.88
N ASP A 23 -11.74 -8.42 3.71
CA ASP A 23 -10.58 -8.24 2.84
C ASP A 23 -9.91 -6.86 3.01
N SER A 24 -9.60 -6.49 4.24
CA SER A 24 -9.00 -5.19 4.58
C SER A 24 -7.89 -5.29 5.61
N ILE A 25 -6.97 -4.33 5.55
CA ILE A 25 -5.85 -4.19 6.48
C ILE A 25 -6.13 -3.02 7.41
N HIS A 26 -5.94 -3.27 8.70
CA HIS A 26 -6.17 -2.32 9.78
C HIS A 26 -4.86 -2.08 10.50
N LEU A 27 -4.46 -0.81 10.62
CA LEU A 27 -3.19 -0.40 11.22
C LEU A 27 -3.41 0.66 12.30
N PRO A 28 -2.48 0.81 13.26
CA PRO A 28 -2.38 2.01 14.08
C PRO A 28 -2.03 3.24 13.25
N PRO A 29 -2.37 4.47 13.68
CA PRO A 29 -1.87 5.69 13.05
C PRO A 29 -0.35 5.68 12.89
N ARG A 30 0.16 6.24 11.80
CA ARG A 30 1.62 6.30 11.53
C ARG A 30 2.43 6.90 12.69
N ALA A 31 1.85 7.86 13.41
CA ALA A 31 2.49 8.51 14.55
C ALA A 31 2.66 7.59 15.78
N ALA A 32 1.98 6.43 15.82
CA ALA A 32 2.17 5.44 16.87
C ALA A 32 3.47 4.62 16.71
N PHE A 33 4.11 4.68 15.54
CA PHE A 33 5.34 3.96 15.24
C PHE A 33 6.56 4.83 15.54
N LYS A 34 7.58 4.22 16.17
CA LYS A 34 8.82 4.94 16.55
C LYS A 34 9.63 5.36 15.34
N THR A 35 9.68 4.53 14.31
CA THR A 35 10.40 4.80 13.08
C THR A 35 9.54 4.51 11.85
N PRO A 36 9.86 5.11 10.69
CA PRO A 36 9.24 4.71 9.42
C PRO A 36 9.45 3.23 9.10
N GLY A 37 10.60 2.66 9.47
CA GLY A 37 10.91 1.24 9.30
C GLY A 37 9.93 0.33 10.03
N ASP A 38 9.62 0.65 11.29
CA ASP A 38 8.62 -0.11 12.08
C ASP A 38 7.25 -0.06 11.41
N TYR A 39 6.81 1.11 10.94
CA TYR A 39 5.54 1.25 10.22
C TYR A 39 5.51 0.41 8.94
N PHE A 40 6.55 0.50 8.11
CA PHE A 40 6.59 -0.25 6.85
C PHE A 40 6.72 -1.75 7.09
N GLY A 41 7.48 -2.20 8.10
CA GLY A 41 7.58 -3.61 8.47
C GLY A 41 6.21 -4.18 8.82
N THR A 42 5.50 -3.54 9.75
CA THR A 42 4.14 -3.96 10.12
C THR A 42 3.17 -3.89 8.94
N ALA A 43 3.18 -2.81 8.17
CA ALA A 43 2.24 -2.67 7.06
C ALA A 43 2.51 -3.66 5.92
N LEU A 44 3.78 -3.97 5.63
CA LEU A 44 4.17 -4.97 4.63
C LEU A 44 3.88 -6.40 5.10
N HIS A 45 3.99 -6.66 6.40
CA HIS A 45 3.56 -7.91 7.02
C HIS A 45 2.06 -8.15 6.80
N GLU A 46 1.20 -7.19 7.16
CA GLU A 46 -0.24 -7.33 6.94
C GLU A 46 -0.60 -7.44 5.45
N LEU A 47 0.16 -6.73 4.60
CA LEU A 47 0.00 -6.82 3.16
C LEU A 47 0.41 -8.20 2.62
N ALA A 48 1.42 -8.84 3.23
CA ALA A 48 1.79 -10.20 2.91
C ALA A 48 0.67 -11.17 3.28
N HIS A 49 0.02 -11.04 4.44
CA HIS A 49 -1.18 -11.81 4.76
C HIS A 49 -2.30 -11.58 3.74
N TRP A 50 -2.55 -10.32 3.36
CA TRP A 50 -3.53 -9.98 2.33
C TRP A 50 -3.30 -10.79 1.05
N THR A 51 -2.07 -10.93 0.55
CA THR A 51 -1.80 -11.73 -0.66
C THR A 51 -2.25 -13.20 -0.58
N GLY A 52 -2.44 -13.76 0.62
CA GLY A 52 -2.78 -15.17 0.84
C GLY A 52 -4.25 -15.53 0.63
N ALA A 53 -5.15 -14.56 0.49
CA ALA A 53 -6.57 -14.83 0.31
C ALA A 53 -6.87 -15.65 -0.96
N ARG A 54 -8.09 -16.21 -0.99
CA ARG A 54 -8.53 -17.18 -2.00
C ARG A 54 -8.48 -16.63 -3.43
N GLU A 55 -8.74 -15.35 -3.59
CA GLU A 55 -8.77 -14.63 -4.87
C GLU A 55 -7.37 -14.27 -5.38
N ARG A 56 -6.33 -14.51 -4.58
CA ARG A 56 -4.93 -14.16 -4.86
C ARG A 56 -4.05 -15.41 -4.87
N LEU A 57 -3.20 -15.60 -3.87
CA LEU A 57 -2.29 -16.75 -3.81
C LEU A 57 -2.93 -18.00 -3.21
N ASN A 58 -4.12 -17.88 -2.63
CA ASN A 58 -4.89 -18.96 -2.04
C ASN A 58 -4.05 -19.88 -1.14
N ARG A 59 -3.39 -19.32 -0.13
CA ARG A 59 -2.54 -20.10 0.78
C ARG A 59 -3.40 -20.89 1.76
N GLU A 60 -3.27 -22.22 1.74
CA GLU A 60 -3.96 -23.15 2.64
C GLU A 60 -3.71 -22.80 4.12
N THR A 61 -2.48 -22.39 4.45
CA THR A 61 -2.06 -21.95 5.79
C THR A 61 -2.87 -20.75 6.33
N LEU A 62 -3.49 -19.96 5.45
CA LEU A 62 -4.36 -18.85 5.80
C LEU A 62 -5.86 -19.22 5.66
N ASN A 63 -6.20 -20.05 4.68
CA ASN A 63 -7.58 -20.26 4.22
C ASN A 63 -8.28 -21.48 4.83
N GLU A 64 -7.53 -22.44 5.38
CA GLU A 64 -8.09 -23.63 6.05
C GLU A 64 -8.29 -23.42 7.55
N SER A 65 -7.24 -22.98 8.24
CA SER A 65 -7.31 -22.58 9.65
C SER A 65 -6.30 -21.49 9.95
N TYR A 66 -6.77 -20.43 10.62
CA TYR A 66 -5.94 -19.31 11.04
C TYR A 66 -6.43 -18.82 12.40
N ARG A 67 -6.13 -19.60 13.44
CA ARG A 67 -6.44 -19.29 14.83
C ARG A 67 -5.14 -19.24 15.62
N PHE A 68 -5.04 -18.24 16.50
CA PHE A 68 -3.88 -18.12 17.38
C PHE A 68 -3.64 -19.43 18.14
N GLY A 69 -2.40 -19.94 18.07
CA GLY A 69 -2.00 -21.21 18.67
C GLY A 69 -2.05 -22.43 17.75
N ASP A 70 -2.71 -22.34 16.58
CA ASP A 70 -2.72 -23.43 15.61
C ASP A 70 -1.41 -23.48 14.79
N LEU A 71 -1.04 -24.67 14.30
CA LEU A 71 0.17 -24.85 13.50
C LEU A 71 0.14 -24.02 12.21
N ASN A 72 -1.01 -23.93 11.55
CA ASN A 72 -1.18 -23.14 10.33
C ASN A 72 -0.99 -21.64 10.58
N TYR A 73 -1.44 -21.14 11.73
CA TYR A 73 -1.19 -19.77 12.15
C TYR A 73 0.31 -19.48 12.23
N ALA A 74 1.08 -20.33 12.93
CA ALA A 74 2.52 -20.15 13.03
C ALA A 74 3.25 -20.25 11.67
N LYS A 75 2.80 -21.14 10.79
CA LYS A 75 3.34 -21.28 9.43
C LYS A 75 3.06 -20.05 8.56
N GLU A 76 1.87 -19.46 8.68
CA GLU A 76 1.47 -18.32 7.88
C GLU A 76 2.12 -17.02 8.37
N GLU A 77 2.28 -16.83 9.68
CA GLU A 77 3.06 -15.73 10.27
C GLU A 77 4.53 -15.77 9.78
N LEU A 78 5.14 -16.96 9.70
CA LEU A 78 6.50 -17.11 9.15
C LEU A 78 6.58 -16.65 7.68
N ARG A 79 5.54 -16.92 6.88
CA ARG A 79 5.47 -16.46 5.48
C ARG A 79 5.33 -14.95 5.38
N ALA A 80 4.45 -14.37 6.19
CA ALA A 80 4.22 -12.93 6.21
C ALA A 80 5.47 -12.16 6.61
N GLU A 81 6.22 -12.66 7.59
CA GLU A 81 7.47 -12.01 8.03
C GLU A 81 8.62 -12.16 7.04
N LEU A 82 8.79 -13.34 6.42
CA LEU A 82 9.79 -13.46 5.35
C LEU A 82 9.46 -12.52 4.18
N ALA A 83 8.18 -12.38 3.82
CA ALA A 83 7.76 -11.50 2.75
C ALA A 83 7.96 -10.02 3.10
N SER A 84 7.66 -9.61 4.34
CA SER A 84 7.90 -8.24 4.81
C SER A 84 9.39 -7.88 4.73
N VAL A 85 10.26 -8.79 5.19
CA VAL A 85 11.72 -8.65 5.10
C VAL A 85 12.19 -8.53 3.65
N PHE A 86 11.73 -9.40 2.76
CA PHE A 86 12.09 -9.35 1.34
C PHE A 86 11.69 -8.01 0.71
N LEU A 87 10.46 -7.54 0.96
CA LEU A 87 9.96 -6.28 0.43
C LEU A 87 10.71 -5.07 1.01
N MET A 88 11.06 -5.09 2.29
CA MET A 88 11.87 -4.04 2.90
C MET A 88 13.28 -3.99 2.28
N ALA A 89 13.90 -5.16 2.08
CA ALA A 89 15.21 -5.27 1.44
C ALA A 89 15.20 -4.73 0.00
N GLU A 90 14.21 -5.13 -0.81
CA GLU A 90 14.01 -4.63 -2.17
C GLU A 90 13.80 -3.10 -2.23
N ARG A 91 13.34 -2.48 -1.14
CA ARG A 91 13.10 -1.03 -1.05
C ARG A 91 14.17 -0.26 -0.29
N GLY A 92 15.24 -0.92 0.13
CA GLY A 92 16.30 -0.30 0.92
C GLY A 92 15.80 0.26 2.26
N ILE A 93 14.69 -0.26 2.79
CA ILE A 93 14.14 0.15 4.08
C ILE A 93 14.88 -0.63 5.18
N PRO A 94 15.55 0.03 6.13
CA PRO A 94 16.22 -0.67 7.23
C PRO A 94 15.21 -1.48 8.04
N HIS A 95 15.53 -2.77 8.23
CA HIS A 95 14.74 -3.69 9.02
C HIS A 95 15.27 -3.74 10.47
N ASN A 96 14.41 -3.50 11.46
CA ASN A 96 14.77 -3.63 12.87
C ASN A 96 14.48 -5.05 13.36
N ALA A 97 15.51 -5.85 13.62
CA ALA A 97 15.35 -7.24 14.07
C ALA A 97 14.67 -7.38 15.44
N ASP A 98 14.74 -6.36 16.29
CA ASP A 98 14.22 -6.40 17.66
C ASP A 98 12.68 -6.34 17.72
N SER A 99 12.03 -5.83 16.67
CA SER A 99 10.56 -5.64 16.60
C SER A 99 9.78 -6.95 16.38
N HIS A 100 10.45 -8.09 16.14
CA HIS A 100 9.83 -9.36 15.72
C HIS A 100 10.04 -10.53 16.71
N ALA A 101 10.62 -10.26 17.88
CA ALA A 101 10.97 -11.29 18.85
C ALA A 101 9.76 -12.07 19.40
N ALA A 102 8.55 -11.49 19.37
CA ALA A 102 7.32 -12.12 19.86
C ALA A 102 6.92 -13.38 19.09
N TYR A 103 7.38 -13.56 17.84
CA TYR A 103 6.96 -14.65 16.95
C TYR A 103 8.04 -15.73 16.76
N LEU A 104 9.28 -15.47 17.17
CA LEU A 104 10.37 -16.46 17.13
C LEU A 104 10.03 -17.75 17.89
N GLY A 105 9.24 -17.64 18.98
CA GLY A 105 8.82 -18.78 19.78
C GLY A 105 7.93 -19.77 19.02
N SER A 106 6.94 -19.30 18.25
CA SER A 106 6.02 -20.17 17.51
C SER A 106 6.68 -20.75 16.25
N TRP A 107 7.60 -20.02 15.62
CA TRP A 107 8.36 -20.54 14.46
C TRP A 107 9.37 -21.62 14.84
N LEU A 108 10.00 -21.50 16.01
CA LEU A 108 10.93 -22.53 16.47
C LEU A 108 10.25 -23.88 16.62
N GLN A 109 8.99 -23.93 17.05
CA GLN A 109 8.24 -25.18 17.12
C GLN A 109 7.98 -25.74 15.72
N VAL A 110 7.47 -24.90 14.80
CA VAL A 110 7.23 -25.27 13.40
C VAL A 110 8.48 -25.83 12.72
N LEU A 111 9.64 -25.19 12.93
CA LEU A 111 10.90 -25.57 12.30
C LEU A 111 11.56 -26.80 12.95
N ARG A 112 11.28 -27.05 14.24
CA ARG A 112 11.69 -28.30 14.91
C ARG A 112 10.91 -29.49 14.37
N ASP A 113 9.60 -29.31 14.18
CA ASP A 113 8.70 -30.37 13.72
C ASP A 113 8.91 -30.69 12.23
N ASP A 114 9.16 -29.68 11.39
CA ASP A 114 9.54 -29.87 9.99
C ASP A 114 10.58 -28.86 9.50
N LYS A 115 11.83 -29.31 9.36
CA LYS A 115 12.95 -28.51 8.86
C LYS A 115 12.76 -28.03 7.42
N HIS A 116 11.91 -28.66 6.62
CA HIS A 116 11.63 -28.23 5.25
C HIS A 116 10.61 -27.10 5.18
N GLU A 117 9.94 -26.78 6.30
CA GLU A 117 8.95 -25.70 6.35
C GLU A 117 9.56 -24.35 6.02
N ILE A 118 10.83 -24.11 6.37
CA ILE A 118 11.52 -22.86 6.01
C ILE A 118 11.60 -22.65 4.49
N PHE A 119 11.82 -23.71 3.70
CA PHE A 119 11.90 -23.60 2.25
C PHE A 119 10.53 -23.35 1.63
N ARG A 120 9.48 -23.99 2.17
CA ARG A 120 8.09 -23.73 1.73
C ARG A 120 7.67 -22.32 2.07
N ALA A 121 7.95 -21.87 3.30
CA ALA A 121 7.65 -20.52 3.74
C ALA A 121 8.39 -19.48 2.90
N ALA A 122 9.69 -19.66 2.64
CA ALA A 122 10.47 -18.76 1.80
C ALA A 122 9.94 -18.70 0.36
N ARG A 123 9.59 -19.84 -0.24
CA ARG A 123 8.96 -19.89 -1.58
C ARG A 123 7.65 -19.11 -1.61
N ASP A 124 6.77 -19.34 -0.64
CA ASP A 124 5.45 -18.70 -0.59
C ASP A 124 5.58 -17.20 -0.29
N ALA A 125 6.53 -16.80 0.56
CA ALA A 125 6.88 -15.42 0.86
C ALA A 125 7.44 -14.68 -0.36
N HIS A 126 8.31 -15.33 -1.14
CA HIS A 126 8.82 -14.76 -2.39
C HIS A 126 7.68 -14.50 -3.39
N ARG A 127 6.76 -15.47 -3.55
CA ARG A 127 5.58 -15.28 -4.41
C ARG A 127 4.67 -14.14 -3.94
N ALA A 128 4.55 -13.94 -2.63
CA ALA A 128 3.82 -12.80 -2.06
C ALA A 128 4.52 -11.48 -2.39
N ALA A 129 5.84 -11.41 -2.24
CA ALA A 129 6.63 -10.23 -2.60
C ALA A 129 6.51 -9.92 -4.09
N ASP A 130 6.70 -10.91 -4.97
CA ASP A 130 6.59 -10.76 -6.42
C ASP A 130 5.22 -10.23 -6.85
N LEU A 131 4.14 -10.78 -6.28
CA LEU A 131 2.79 -10.31 -6.55
C LEU A 131 2.64 -8.81 -6.22
N LEU A 132 3.12 -8.40 -5.05
CA LEU A 132 3.00 -7.01 -4.61
C LEU A 132 3.84 -6.05 -5.46
N LEU A 133 5.04 -6.46 -5.85
CA LEU A 133 5.90 -5.70 -6.76
C LEU A 133 5.27 -5.57 -8.15
N ALA A 134 4.69 -6.66 -8.67
CA ALA A 134 4.01 -6.66 -9.97
C ALA A 134 2.77 -5.75 -9.97
N LEU A 135 1.95 -5.80 -8.92
CA LEU A 135 0.79 -4.91 -8.77
C LEU A 135 1.22 -3.43 -8.74
N GLU A 136 2.30 -3.12 -8.04
CA GLU A 136 2.83 -1.77 -8.01
C GLU A 136 3.32 -1.28 -9.36
N LEU A 137 4.04 -2.12 -10.09
CA LEU A 137 4.53 -1.81 -11.43
C LEU A 137 3.37 -1.59 -12.40
N HIS A 138 2.39 -2.50 -12.43
CA HIS A 138 1.22 -2.39 -13.31
C HIS A 138 0.48 -1.08 -13.08
N LYS A 139 0.20 -0.73 -11.82
CA LYS A 139 -0.50 0.51 -11.50
C LYS A 139 0.28 1.75 -11.94
N SER A 140 1.61 1.74 -11.72
CA SER A 140 2.47 2.87 -12.11
C SER A 140 2.52 3.03 -13.64
N LEU A 141 2.52 1.91 -14.38
CA LEU A 141 2.46 1.92 -15.84
C LEU A 141 1.12 2.46 -16.35
N ASP A 142 0.01 2.01 -15.76
CA ASP A 142 -1.34 2.48 -16.11
C ASP A 142 -1.47 4.00 -15.94
N GLU A 143 -0.96 4.53 -14.82
CA GLU A 143 -0.93 5.97 -14.53
C GLU A 143 -0.03 6.73 -15.52
N ALA A 144 1.13 6.18 -15.87
CA ALA A 144 2.01 6.79 -16.88
C ALA A 144 1.35 6.82 -18.27
N LEU A 145 0.67 5.74 -18.67
CA LEU A 145 -0.03 5.64 -19.95
C LEU A 145 -1.22 6.61 -20.02
N SER A 146 -1.99 6.77 -18.94
CA SER A 146 -3.08 7.76 -18.90
C SER A 146 -2.55 9.18 -19.10
N HIS A 147 -1.47 9.54 -18.41
CA HIS A 147 -0.87 10.87 -18.55
C HIS A 147 -0.31 11.12 -19.96
N LEU A 148 0.28 10.11 -20.60
CA LEU A 148 0.75 10.23 -21.98
C LEU A 148 -0.40 10.43 -22.98
N ASN A 149 -1.53 9.75 -22.78
CA ASN A 149 -2.71 9.89 -23.63
C ASN A 149 -3.36 11.27 -23.48
N GLU A 150 -3.48 11.79 -22.26
CA GLU A 150 -3.95 13.16 -21.99
C GLU A 150 -3.03 14.20 -22.64
N SER A 151 -1.71 14.03 -22.48
CA SER A 151 -0.70 14.93 -23.05
C SER A 151 -0.73 14.96 -24.59
N LYS A 152 -0.89 13.80 -25.23
CA LYS A 152 -1.08 13.70 -26.69
C LYS A 152 -2.37 14.37 -27.14
N SER A 153 -3.47 14.15 -26.42
CA SER A 153 -4.76 14.77 -26.72
C SER A 153 -4.69 16.30 -26.68
N ILE A 154 -4.01 16.87 -25.68
CA ILE A 154 -3.79 18.33 -25.57
C ILE A 154 -2.92 18.85 -26.72
N ALA A 155 -1.81 18.16 -27.02
CA ALA A 155 -0.90 18.55 -28.10
C ALA A 155 -1.52 18.45 -29.51
N GLN A 156 -2.63 17.70 -29.67
CA GLN A 156 -3.33 17.47 -30.93
C GLN A 156 -4.62 18.30 -31.07
N GLN A 157 -4.93 19.19 -30.12
CA GLN A 157 -6.04 20.12 -30.28
C GLN A 157 -5.73 21.17 -31.35
N PRO A 158 -6.67 21.46 -32.28
CA PRO A 158 -6.47 22.49 -33.28
C PRO A 158 -6.34 23.85 -32.60
N ILE A 159 -5.33 24.62 -33.00
CA ILE A 159 -5.14 26.01 -32.55
C ILE A 159 -6.26 26.86 -33.17
N CYS A 160 -7.43 26.91 -32.53
CA CYS A 160 -8.57 27.71 -32.99
C CYS A 160 -8.85 28.87 -32.03
N GLU A 161 -8.39 30.05 -32.50
CA GLU A 161 -9.01 31.38 -32.40
C GLU A 161 -9.08 32.11 -31.04
N ALA A 162 -7.97 32.76 -30.69
CA ALA A 162 -7.98 33.93 -29.81
C ALA A 162 -8.19 35.21 -30.64
N ALA A 163 -9.42 35.47 -31.09
CA ALA A 163 -9.80 36.77 -31.61
C ALA A 163 -11.27 37.05 -31.27
N GLN A 164 -11.48 37.98 -30.32
CA GLN A 164 -12.67 38.79 -30.03
C GLN A 164 -13.03 38.76 -28.55
N VAL A 165 -12.55 39.74 -27.78
CA VAL A 165 -13.39 40.63 -26.94
C VAL A 165 -12.57 41.89 -26.65
N LEU A 166 -12.84 42.99 -27.36
CA LEU A 166 -12.60 44.35 -26.85
C LEU A 166 -13.99 44.97 -26.65
N PRO A 167 -14.42 45.28 -25.41
CA PRO A 167 -15.65 46.02 -25.22
C PRO A 167 -15.40 47.51 -25.46
N SER A 168 -15.99 48.01 -26.54
CA SER A 168 -16.28 49.41 -26.75
C SER A 168 -17.56 49.75 -25.99
N THR A 169 -17.51 50.73 -25.09
CA THR A 169 -18.50 51.82 -25.02
C THR A 169 -18.00 52.95 -24.13
N MET A 170 -17.87 54.13 -24.72
CA MET A 170 -17.98 55.42 -24.02
C MET A 170 -19.46 55.71 -23.80
N GLU A 171 -19.85 56.16 -22.62
CA GLU A 171 -20.84 57.22 -22.48
C GLU A 171 -20.52 58.05 -21.24
N ARG A 172 -20.44 59.38 -21.45
CA ARG A 172 -20.19 60.41 -20.45
C ARG A 172 -21.53 60.87 -19.91
N ASP A 173 -21.60 61.18 -18.62
CA ASP A 173 -22.41 62.31 -18.16
C ASP A 173 -21.72 63.01 -16.99
N ASN A 174 -21.82 64.34 -17.02
CA ASN A 174 -21.01 65.32 -16.34
C ASN A 174 -21.92 66.12 -15.39
N ALA A 175 -21.57 66.25 -14.11
CA ALA A 175 -22.06 67.32 -13.26
C ALA A 175 -21.13 67.53 -12.06
N ALA A 176 -20.50 68.71 -12.05
CA ALA A 176 -19.71 69.24 -10.95
C ALA A 176 -20.61 69.83 -9.85
N HIS A 177 -20.23 69.66 -8.57
CA HIS A 177 -20.40 70.69 -7.54
C HIS A 177 -19.58 70.35 -6.27
N ASP A 178 -18.68 71.28 -5.92
CA ASP A 178 -18.30 71.82 -4.60
C ASP A 178 -18.07 70.87 -3.39
N MET A 179 -16.90 70.84 -2.71
CA MET A 179 -16.11 71.83 -1.94
C MET A 179 -16.33 71.67 -0.41
N GLU A 180 -15.21 71.68 0.34
CA GLU A 180 -15.04 71.78 1.83
C GLU A 180 -15.34 70.50 2.66
N LEU A 181 -14.49 70.03 3.59
CA LEU A 181 -13.30 70.54 4.30
C LEU A 181 -12.35 69.38 4.64
#